data_AF-A0A2V7RUX0-F1
#
_entry.id   AF-A0A2V7RUX0-F1
#
_cell.length_a   1.000
_cell.length_b   1.000
_cell.length_c   1.000
_cell.angle_alpha   90.00
_cell.angle_beta   90.00
_cell.angle_gamma   90.00
#
_symmetry.space_group_name_H-M   'P 1'
#
loop_
_entity.id
_entity.type
_entity.pdbx_description
1 polymer ?
#
loop_
_entity_poly.entity_id
_entity_poly.type
_entity_poly.pdbx_seq_one_letter_code
_entity_poly.pdbx_strand_id
1 'polypeptide(L)'
;MRSFIFASERRATVPLALAVLGAICLTASAAAADYTAPRKFGRGLAGMTTSFLEVPGNMVAETHAHGVAEGIPLGFAKGLGMIVVRTPVGVYETLGAPFPVPDGYRPIIRPEYPWGYFEERDKRAEIDRGGYDRTARRDFR
;
A
#
# COMPACT_ATOMS: atom_id res chain seq x y z
N MET A 1 13.08 -45.51 28.63
CA MET A 1 12.44 -44.34 29.29
C MET A 1 13.36 -43.13 29.15
N ARG A 2 12.78 -41.94 28.88
CA ARG A 2 13.38 -40.59 28.66
C ARG A 2 13.60 -40.20 27.18
N SER A 3 12.59 -39.65 26.48
CA SER A 3 12.11 -38.24 26.44
C SER A 3 12.71 -37.48 25.24
N PHE A 4 12.10 -37.47 24.03
CA PHE A 4 10.97 -36.63 23.58
C PHE A 4 11.10 -35.10 23.77
N ILE A 5 12.30 -34.51 23.78
CA ILE A 5 12.46 -33.06 24.04
C ILE A 5 12.75 -32.21 22.78
N PHE A 6 13.09 -32.78 21.61
CA PHE A 6 13.62 -31.97 20.50
C PHE A 6 12.61 -31.50 19.42
N ALA A 7 11.29 -31.71 19.59
CA ALA A 7 10.30 -31.47 18.52
C ALA A 7 9.36 -30.25 18.73
N SER A 8 9.53 -29.47 19.80
CA SER A 8 8.56 -28.44 20.22
C SER A 8 8.79 -27.05 19.59
N GLU A 9 10.04 -26.65 19.33
CA GLU A 9 10.36 -25.24 19.04
C GLU A 9 9.89 -24.74 17.67
N ARG A 10 9.65 -25.62 16.69
CA ARG A 10 9.18 -25.20 15.36
C ARG A 10 7.68 -24.94 15.28
N ARG A 11 6.90 -25.39 16.27
CA ARG A 11 5.43 -25.36 16.21
C ARG A 11 4.82 -24.11 16.84
N ALA A 12 5.49 -23.50 17.82
CA ALA A 12 5.01 -22.30 18.51
C ALA A 12 5.34 -21.00 17.76
N THR A 13 6.31 -21.01 16.84
CA THR A 13 6.71 -19.83 16.06
C THR A 13 5.68 -19.44 15.00
N VAL A 14 5.02 -20.43 14.38
CA VAL A 14 4.00 -20.19 13.34
C VAL A 14 2.75 -19.48 13.88
N PRO A 15 2.10 -19.93 14.98
CA PRO A 15 0.94 -19.23 15.54
C PRO A 15 1.31 -17.87 16.13
N LEU A 16 2.51 -17.72 16.71
CA LEU A 16 2.99 -16.44 17.21
C LEU A 16 3.26 -15.44 16.06
N ALA A 17 3.88 -15.90 14.97
CA ALA A 17 4.10 -15.09 13.78
C ALA A 17 2.78 -14.67 13.12
N LEU A 18 1.79 -15.57 13.05
CA LEU A 18 0.44 -15.26 12.54
C LEU A 18 -0.32 -14.29 13.46
N ALA A 19 -0.18 -14.41 14.77
CA ALA A 19 -0.78 -13.49 15.73
C ALA A 19 -0.15 -12.08 15.64
N VAL A 20 1.17 -12.01 15.46
CA VAL A 20 1.87 -10.74 15.21
C VAL A 20 1.45 -10.13 13.85
N LEU A 21 1.32 -10.95 12.80
CA LEU A 21 0.81 -10.49 11.50
C LEU A 21 -0.64 -9.96 11.61
N GLY A 22 -1.50 -10.67 12.34
CA GLY A 22 -2.90 -10.29 12.57
C GLY A 22 -3.03 -9.01 13.39
N ALA A 23 -2.16 -8.81 14.39
CA ALA A 23 -2.11 -7.58 15.18
C ALA A 23 -1.62 -6.38 14.35
N ILE A 24 -0.70 -6.59 13.40
CA ILE A 24 -0.26 -5.56 12.45
C ILE A 24 -1.43 -5.15 11.53
N CYS A 25 -2.25 -6.10 11.06
CA CYS A 25 -3.43 -5.79 10.24
C CYS A 25 -4.51 -4.99 10.99
N LEU A 26 -4.62 -5.13 12.32
CA LEU A 26 -5.67 -4.47 13.11
C LEU A 26 -5.40 -2.98 13.41
N THR A 27 -4.17 -2.48 13.21
CA THR A 27 -3.81 -1.09 13.52
C THR A 27 -3.89 -0.14 12.33
N ALA A 28 -4.37 -0.60 11.17
CA ALA A 28 -4.47 0.18 9.94
C ALA A 28 -5.68 1.13 9.87
N SER A 29 -6.39 1.39 10.98
CA SER A 29 -7.52 2.30 11.01
C SER A 29 -7.26 3.49 11.94
N ALA A 30 -6.82 4.60 11.35
CA ALA A 30 -7.10 5.95 11.85
C ALA A 30 -6.86 6.97 10.73
N ALA A 31 -7.95 7.48 10.18
CA ALA A 31 -7.96 8.60 9.27
C ALA A 31 -7.65 9.92 10.01
N ALA A 32 -7.10 10.88 9.23
CA ALA A 32 -6.98 12.31 9.50
C ALA A 32 -5.85 12.80 10.46
N ALA A 33 -5.19 13.88 10.02
CA ALA A 33 -4.18 14.73 10.67
C ALA A 33 -2.72 14.23 10.76
N ASP A 34 -1.85 15.04 10.13
CA ASP A 34 -0.41 15.22 10.30
C ASP A 34 0.52 13.99 10.11
N TYR A 35 1.73 14.27 9.63
CA TYR A 35 2.76 13.27 9.33
C TYR A 35 3.33 12.70 10.62
N THR A 36 2.51 11.94 11.34
CA THR A 36 2.82 11.35 12.63
C THR A 36 3.75 10.14 12.47
N ALA A 37 4.52 9.85 13.52
CA ALA A 37 5.41 8.68 13.58
C ALA A 37 4.69 7.35 13.26
N PRO A 38 3.46 7.06 13.76
CA PRO A 38 2.71 5.86 13.38
C PRO A 38 2.40 5.78 11.88
N ARG A 39 2.04 6.90 11.25
CA ARG A 39 1.73 6.94 9.81
C ARG A 39 2.99 6.71 8.97
N LYS A 40 4.11 7.32 9.35
CA LYS A 40 5.43 7.07 8.73
C LYS A 40 5.85 5.61 8.87
N PHE A 41 5.67 5.03 10.06
CA PHE A 41 5.94 3.61 10.30
C PHE A 41 5.08 2.70 9.42
N GLY A 42 3.76 2.92 9.42
CA GLY A 42 2.80 2.13 8.64
C GLY A 42 3.05 2.24 7.14
N ARG A 43 3.35 3.44 6.64
CA ARG A 43 3.75 3.66 5.24
C ARG A 43 5.07 2.98 4.90
N GLY A 44 6.06 3.04 5.79
CA GLY A 44 7.33 2.36 5.60
C GLY A 44 7.17 0.84 5.51
N LEU A 45 6.36 0.28 6.41
CA LEU A 45 6.06 -1.15 6.45
C LEU A 45 5.31 -1.59 5.19
N ALA A 46 4.31 -0.82 4.76
CA ALA A 46 3.60 -1.04 3.51
C ALA A 46 4.56 -0.99 2.31
N GLY A 47 5.42 0.02 2.25
CA GLY A 47 6.39 0.20 1.17
C GLY A 47 7.38 -0.95 1.04
N MET A 48 7.82 -1.57 2.15
CA MET A 48 8.76 -2.68 2.08
C MET A 48 8.09 -4.06 1.90
N THR A 49 6.88 -4.26 2.43
CA THR A 49 6.21 -5.58 2.40
C THR A 49 5.26 -5.76 1.22
N THR A 50 4.72 -4.67 0.70
CA THR A 50 3.70 -4.70 -0.38
C THR A 50 4.16 -3.95 -1.64
N SER A 51 5.47 -3.70 -1.81
CA SER A 51 6.01 -3.02 -2.99
C SER A 51 5.63 -3.69 -4.30
N PHE A 52 5.39 -5.01 -4.32
CA PHE A 52 4.98 -5.74 -5.53
C PHE A 52 3.69 -5.20 -6.17
N LEU A 53 2.82 -4.52 -5.40
CA LEU A 53 1.60 -3.88 -5.91
C LEU A 53 1.87 -2.71 -6.86
N GLU A 54 3.08 -2.16 -6.85
CA GLU A 54 3.50 -1.12 -7.81
C GLU A 54 3.45 -1.64 -9.26
N VAL A 55 3.62 -2.94 -9.51
CA VAL A 55 3.56 -3.53 -10.86
C VAL A 55 2.15 -3.47 -11.45
N PRO A 56 1.13 -4.13 -10.86
CA PRO A 56 -0.23 -4.04 -11.38
C PRO A 56 -0.77 -2.61 -11.36
N GLY A 57 -0.43 -1.80 -10.34
CA GLY A 57 -0.82 -0.40 -10.25
C GLY A 57 -0.31 0.44 -11.43
N ASN A 58 0.99 0.34 -11.75
CA ASN A 58 1.58 1.07 -12.88
C ASN A 58 1.13 0.52 -14.24
N MET A 59 0.96 -0.79 -14.40
CA MET A 59 0.41 -1.37 -15.65
C MET A 59 -0.96 -0.80 -15.99
N VAL A 60 -1.85 -0.71 -15.01
CA VAL A 60 -3.19 -0.13 -15.19
C VAL A 60 -3.08 1.38 -15.45
N ALA A 61 -2.29 2.11 -14.66
CA ALA A 61 -2.11 3.55 -14.82
C ALA A 61 -1.56 3.93 -16.21
N GLU A 62 -0.53 3.24 -16.68
CA GLU A 62 0.08 3.49 -17.99
C GLU A 62 -0.83 3.01 -19.14
N THR A 63 -1.60 1.94 -18.95
CA THR A 63 -2.62 1.52 -19.92
C THR A 63 -3.69 2.57 -20.13
N HIS A 64 -4.09 3.29 -19.07
CA HIS A 64 -5.03 4.40 -19.19
C HIS A 64 -4.43 5.63 -19.88
N ALA A 65 -3.13 5.86 -19.72
CA ALA A 65 -2.44 7.01 -20.32
C ALA A 65 -2.07 6.80 -21.79
N HIS A 66 -1.65 5.59 -22.15
CA HIS A 66 -1.02 5.29 -23.44
C HIS A 66 -1.71 4.17 -24.23
N GLY A 67 -2.78 3.59 -23.69
CA GLY A 67 -3.46 2.43 -24.27
C GLY A 67 -2.76 1.10 -23.95
N VAL A 68 -3.42 -0.02 -24.28
CA VAL A 68 -3.01 -1.36 -23.84
C VAL A 68 -1.66 -1.80 -24.40
N ALA A 69 -1.39 -1.50 -25.68
CA ALA A 69 -0.19 -1.96 -26.38
C ALA A 69 1.11 -1.38 -25.81
N GLU A 70 1.10 -0.11 -25.44
CA GLU A 70 2.27 0.58 -24.88
C GLU A 70 2.24 0.61 -23.35
N GLY A 71 1.05 0.76 -22.76
CA GLY A 71 0.89 0.91 -21.32
C GLY A 71 1.20 -0.34 -20.50
N ILE A 72 0.95 -1.55 -21.02
CA ILE A 72 1.33 -2.79 -20.33
C ILE A 72 2.85 -2.93 -20.18
N PRO A 73 3.66 -2.91 -21.26
CA PRO A 73 5.11 -3.06 -21.13
C PRO A 73 5.76 -1.89 -20.39
N LEU A 74 5.32 -0.64 -20.65
CA LEU A 74 5.84 0.55 -19.95
C LEU A 74 5.48 0.51 -18.46
N GLY A 75 4.23 0.21 -18.12
CA GLY A 75 3.78 0.12 -16.74
C GLY A 75 4.40 -1.04 -15.98
N PHE A 76 4.70 -2.16 -16.64
CA PHE A 76 5.46 -3.26 -16.05
C PHE A 76 6.89 -2.84 -15.70
N ALA A 77 7.60 -2.22 -16.65
CA ALA A 77 8.96 -1.73 -16.43
C ALA A 77 9.02 -0.67 -15.33
N LYS A 78 8.07 0.29 -15.36
CA LYS A 78 7.93 1.33 -14.33
C LYS A 78 7.63 0.72 -12.96
N GLY A 79 6.71 -0.24 -12.90
CA GLY A 79 6.35 -0.94 -11.67
C GLY A 79 7.54 -1.70 -11.05
N LEU A 80 8.36 -2.37 -11.86
CA LEU A 80 9.60 -3.00 -11.39
C LEU A 80 10.60 -1.96 -10.85
N GLY A 81 10.80 -0.84 -11.56
CA GLY A 81 11.62 0.25 -11.08
C GLY A 81 11.13 0.82 -9.75
N MET A 82 9.81 0.95 -9.61
CA MET A 82 9.18 1.42 -8.38
C MET A 82 9.38 0.44 -7.22
N ILE A 83 9.36 -0.87 -7.42
CA ILE A 83 9.69 -1.85 -6.35
C ILE A 83 11.10 -1.58 -5.79
N VAL A 84 12.08 -1.38 -6.67
CA VAL A 84 13.48 -1.15 -6.30
C VAL A 84 13.66 0.13 -5.48
N VAL A 85 12.87 1.17 -5.74
CA VAL A 85 12.93 2.44 -4.99
C VAL A 85 12.07 2.38 -3.72
N ARG A 86 10.87 1.81 -3.81
CA ARG A 86 9.88 1.76 -2.73
C ARG A 86 10.32 0.91 -1.56
N THR A 87 10.96 -0.22 -1.83
CA THR A 87 11.42 -1.14 -0.79
C THR A 87 12.44 -0.50 0.16
N PRO A 88 13.56 0.10 -0.31
CA PRO A 88 14.52 0.77 0.57
C PRO A 88 13.96 2.05 1.20
N VAL A 89 13.10 2.80 0.51
CA VAL A 89 12.39 3.93 1.12
C VAL A 89 11.48 3.45 2.26
N GLY A 90 10.83 2.30 2.08
CA GLY A 90 10.02 1.67 3.12
C GLY A 90 10.85 1.34 4.36
N VAL A 91 12.01 0.71 4.17
CA VAL A 91 12.97 0.42 5.26
C VAL A 91 13.40 1.71 5.96
N TYR A 92 13.76 2.74 5.19
CA TYR A 92 14.15 4.04 5.74
C TYR A 92 13.02 4.68 6.56
N GLU A 93 11.78 4.66 6.08
CA GLU A 93 10.67 5.26 6.81
C GLU A 93 10.32 4.47 8.08
N THR A 94 10.40 3.14 8.06
CA THR A 94 10.17 2.29 9.23
C THR A 94 11.23 2.45 10.30
N LEU A 95 12.52 2.39 9.92
CA LEU A 95 13.63 2.61 10.85
C LEU A 95 13.70 4.05 11.33
N GLY A 96 13.30 4.99 10.46
CA GLY A 96 13.24 6.41 10.71
C GLY A 96 11.99 6.86 11.47
N ALA A 97 11.03 5.98 11.75
CA ALA A 97 9.76 6.32 12.39
C ALA A 97 9.87 6.79 13.86
N PRO A 98 10.77 6.25 14.69
CA PRO A 98 10.97 6.73 16.06
C PRO A 98 11.50 8.17 16.12
N PHE A 99 12.12 8.66 15.04
CA PHE A 99 12.65 10.00 14.97
C PHE A 99 11.56 10.99 14.57
N PRO A 100 11.48 12.16 15.26
CA PRO A 100 10.47 13.16 14.97
C PRO A 100 10.59 13.62 13.52
N VAL A 101 9.43 13.74 12.90
CA VAL A 101 9.31 14.13 11.50
C VAL A 101 9.50 15.66 11.45
N PRO A 102 10.44 16.19 10.63
CA PRO A 102 10.61 17.64 10.49
C PRO A 102 9.33 18.31 9.99
N ASP A 103 9.13 19.57 10.38
CA ASP A 103 7.99 20.35 9.92
C ASP A 103 7.94 20.40 8.38
N GLY A 104 6.78 20.05 7.82
CA GLY A 104 6.56 20.04 6.37
C GLY A 104 7.02 18.77 5.64
N TYR A 105 7.38 17.70 6.34
CA TYR A 105 7.67 16.41 5.72
C TYR A 105 6.51 15.94 4.84
N ARG A 106 6.84 15.40 3.66
CA ARG A 106 5.86 14.84 2.71
C ARG A 106 6.30 13.42 2.34
N PRO A 107 5.38 12.54 1.91
CA PRO A 107 5.75 11.21 1.46
C PRO A 107 6.76 11.31 0.33
N ILE A 108 7.87 10.58 0.43
CA ILE A 108 8.95 10.57 -0.57
C ILE A 108 8.44 10.00 -1.91
N ILE A 109 7.58 8.99 -1.83
CA ILE A 109 6.98 8.31 -2.97
C ILE A 109 5.48 8.57 -2.99
N ARG A 110 4.95 8.84 -4.19
CA ARG A 110 3.52 8.87 -4.46
C ARG A 110 3.16 7.74 -5.44
N PRO A 111 2.04 7.03 -5.23
CA PRO A 111 1.05 7.19 -4.17
C PRO A 111 1.57 6.84 -2.76
N GLU A 112 0.92 7.38 -1.71
CA GLU A 112 1.40 7.23 -0.32
C GLU A 112 1.56 5.76 0.07
N TYR A 113 0.63 4.90 -0.36
CA TYR A 113 0.69 3.45 -0.16
C TYR A 113 0.74 2.72 -1.52
N PRO A 114 1.33 1.51 -1.61
CA PRO A 114 1.43 0.78 -2.87
C PRO A 114 0.08 0.43 -3.51
N TRP A 115 -0.98 0.27 -2.72
CA TRP A 115 -2.35 0.05 -3.20
C TRP A 115 -3.11 1.33 -3.55
N GLY A 116 -2.52 2.52 -3.37
CA GLY A 116 -3.19 3.79 -3.61
C GLY A 116 -3.69 3.97 -5.04
N TYR A 117 -3.05 3.33 -6.02
CA TYR A 117 -3.51 3.32 -7.42
C TYR A 117 -4.94 2.75 -7.57
N PHE A 118 -5.33 1.80 -6.73
CA PHE A 118 -6.64 1.16 -6.80
C PHE A 118 -7.72 2.00 -6.11
N GLU A 119 -7.40 2.61 -4.97
CA GLU A 119 -8.32 3.50 -4.27
C GLU A 119 -8.66 4.74 -5.08
N GLU A 120 -7.67 5.33 -5.76
CA GLU A 120 -7.90 6.49 -6.62
C GLU A 120 -8.81 6.16 -7.81
N ARG A 121 -8.70 4.94 -8.34
CA ARG A 121 -9.58 4.45 -9.40
C ARG A 121 -11.01 4.29 -8.91
N ASP A 122 -11.21 3.64 -7.76
CA ASP A 122 -12.55 3.37 -7.24
C ASP A 122 -13.29 4.67 -6.90
N LYS A 123 -12.57 5.66 -6.32
CA LYS A 123 -13.10 7.01 -6.09
C LYS A 123 -13.52 7.70 -7.39
N ARG A 124 -12.71 7.61 -8.45
CA ARG A 124 -13.07 8.16 -9.77
C ARG A 124 -14.32 7.48 -10.33
N ALA A 125 -14.40 6.15 -10.25
CA ALA A 125 -15.54 5.39 -10.74
C ALA A 125 -16.84 5.70 -9.98
N GLU A 126 -16.74 5.98 -8.67
CA GLU A 126 -17.87 6.41 -7.85
C GLU A 126 -18.35 7.83 -8.22
N ILE A 127 -17.42 8.77 -8.41
CA ILE A 127 -17.75 10.14 -8.83
C ILE A 127 -18.46 10.15 -10.18
N ASP A 128 -17.98 9.37 -11.16
CA ASP A 128 -18.61 9.25 -12.48
C ASP A 128 -20.02 8.66 -12.40
N ARG A 129 -20.22 7.59 -11.62
CA ARG A 129 -21.56 7.00 -11.39
C ARG A 129 -22.49 7.99 -10.70
N GLY A 130 -22.03 8.68 -9.67
CA GLY A 130 -22.81 9.69 -8.94
C GLY A 130 -23.08 10.96 -9.76
N GLY A 131 -22.28 11.22 -10.80
CA GLY A 131 -22.56 12.22 -11.82
C GLY A 131 -23.72 11.79 -12.73
N TYR A 132 -23.65 10.55 -13.22
CA TYR A 132 -24.65 9.98 -14.14
C TYR A 132 -26.05 9.87 -13.51
N ASP A 133 -26.14 9.41 -12.26
CA ASP A 133 -27.43 9.34 -11.54
C ASP A 133 -28.05 10.73 -11.31
N ARG A 134 -27.22 11.74 -10.98
CA ARG A 134 -27.68 13.12 -10.82
C ARG A 134 -28.17 13.74 -12.12
N THR A 135 -27.51 13.47 -13.25
CA THR A 135 -27.98 13.94 -14.56
C THR A 135 -29.27 13.22 -14.95
N ALA A 136 -29.32 11.89 -14.82
CA ALA A 136 -30.53 11.12 -15.14
C ALA A 136 -31.75 11.58 -14.30
N ARG A 137 -31.59 11.83 -13.00
CA ARG A 137 -32.67 12.37 -12.15
C ARG A 137 -33.18 13.75 -12.56
N ARG A 138 -32.33 14.59 -13.16
CA ARG A 138 -32.72 15.94 -13.59
C ARG A 138 -33.58 15.92 -14.85
N ASP A 139 -33.36 14.95 -15.73
CA ASP A 139 -34.08 14.84 -17.01
C ASP A 139 -35.53 14.31 -16.83
N PHE A 140 -35.85 13.75 -15.66
CA PHE A 140 -37.19 13.24 -15.31
C PHE A 140 -38.05 14.23 -14.50
N ARG A 141 -37.65 15.50 -14.37
CA ARG A 141 -38.40 16.54 -13.64
C ARG A 141 -38.76 17.70 -14.55
#